data_AF-A0AA96ZS00-F1
#
_entry.id   AF-A0AA96ZS00-F1
#
_cell.length_a   1.000
_cell.length_b   1.000
_cell.length_c   1.000
_cell.angle_alpha   90.00
_cell.angle_beta   90.00
_cell.angle_gamma   90.00
#
_symmetry.space_group_name_H-M   'P 1'
#
loop_
_entity.id
_entity.type
_entity.pdbx_description
1 polymer ?
#
loop_
_entity_poly.entity_id
_entity_poly.type
_entity_poly.pdbx_seq_one_letter_code
_entity_poly.pdbx_strand_id
1 'polypeptide(L)'
;MARNQKDYFYDLAQKEGYRSRASYKLKQIQQHSNIINRGDTIVDLGAAPGGWLQVAKELSGGRVLGVDLQNIAEIPGVTTFRGDITADSTIERILEFSGKGGVDVVLCDAAPNLTGNWALDHARGIELNRAAFECAKKILKPKGTFVVKVFQGDMFKEFFDDVKGEFVHIRAYTPQASRSTSAEIYIIAKKFLTAPIRKGQIYAVEIKELGTSGDGIAHIDDFVIFVKETEVGDIVNIKIKDVKPNFGFADVVEKLGALPENPKYNNPTQQRSQTPLSADFEKDEEEQPKGNVRRDNYRPPKEEREEEE
;
A
#
# COMPACT_ATOMS: atom_id res chain seq x y z
N MET A 1 25.50 10.30 -31.94
CA MET A 1 24.13 10.71 -31.53
C MET A 1 23.60 9.64 -30.58
N ALA A 2 23.33 9.97 -29.33
CA ALA A 2 22.83 9.00 -28.34
C ALA A 2 21.41 8.58 -28.73
N ARG A 3 21.22 7.31 -29.11
CA ARG A 3 19.90 6.73 -29.34
C ARG A 3 19.09 6.89 -28.05
N ASN A 4 17.94 7.56 -28.13
CA ASN A 4 17.12 7.86 -26.96
C ASN A 4 16.79 6.54 -26.23
N GLN A 5 17.01 6.47 -24.92
CA GLN A 5 16.80 5.26 -24.12
C GLN A 5 15.35 4.72 -24.25
N LYS A 6 14.40 5.62 -24.52
CA LYS A 6 13.01 5.31 -24.87
C LYS A 6 12.92 4.39 -26.09
N ASP A 7 13.68 4.70 -27.14
CA ASP A 7 13.64 3.99 -28.41
C ASP A 7 14.33 2.63 -28.27
N TYR A 8 15.39 2.54 -27.45
CA TYR A 8 16.07 1.27 -27.19
C TYR A 8 15.13 0.20 -26.62
N PHE A 9 14.45 0.47 -25.49
CA PHE A 9 13.57 -0.53 -24.86
C PHE A 9 12.26 -0.76 -25.64
N TYR A 10 11.81 0.23 -26.41
CA TYR A 10 10.68 0.05 -27.31
C TYR A 10 11.05 -0.90 -28.46
N ASP A 11 12.17 -0.64 -29.14
CA ASP A 11 12.67 -1.48 -30.24
C ASP A 11 12.99 -2.89 -29.75
N LEU A 12 13.58 -3.02 -28.56
CA LEU A 12 13.89 -4.31 -27.96
C LEU A 12 12.61 -5.09 -27.63
N ALA A 13 11.59 -4.42 -27.08
CA ALA A 13 10.29 -5.06 -26.82
C ALA A 13 9.65 -5.58 -28.10
N GLN A 14 9.66 -4.80 -29.19
CA GLN A 14 9.14 -5.24 -30.49
C GLN A 14 9.92 -6.44 -31.04
N LYS A 15 11.26 -6.40 -30.96
CA LYS A 15 12.12 -7.51 -31.40
C LYS A 15 11.89 -8.81 -30.63
N GLU A 16 11.63 -8.71 -29.33
CA GLU A 16 11.40 -9.85 -28.43
C GLU A 16 9.91 -10.25 -28.32
N GLY A 17 9.01 -9.57 -29.06
CA GLY A 17 7.57 -9.90 -29.06
C GLY A 17 6.81 -9.44 -27.81
N TYR A 18 7.37 -8.53 -27.02
CA TYR A 18 6.67 -7.90 -25.90
C TYR A 18 5.76 -6.77 -26.37
N ARG A 19 4.57 -6.69 -25.77
CA ARG A 19 3.53 -5.70 -26.09
C ARG A 19 3.88 -4.28 -25.65
N SER A 20 4.82 -4.13 -24.73
CA SER A 20 5.22 -2.83 -24.19
C SER A 20 6.64 -2.88 -23.66
N ARG A 21 7.34 -1.75 -23.74
CA ARG A 21 8.61 -1.52 -23.06
C ARG A 21 8.51 -1.67 -21.54
N ALA A 22 7.31 -1.53 -20.97
CA ALA A 22 7.04 -1.76 -19.55
C ALA A 22 7.46 -3.16 -19.09
N SER A 23 7.47 -4.15 -19.99
CA SER A 23 7.97 -5.51 -19.74
C SER A 23 9.39 -5.52 -19.15
N TYR A 24 10.28 -4.64 -19.62
CA TYR A 24 11.64 -4.54 -19.07
C TYR A 24 11.67 -3.96 -17.66
N LYS A 25 10.70 -3.11 -17.29
CA LYS A 25 10.61 -2.61 -15.91
C LYS A 25 10.33 -3.77 -14.96
N LEU A 26 9.37 -4.64 -15.28
CA LEU A 26 9.08 -5.82 -14.46
C LEU A 26 10.26 -6.79 -14.41
N LYS A 27 10.94 -7.04 -15.54
CA LYS A 27 12.17 -7.85 -15.56
C LYS A 27 13.26 -7.26 -14.66
N GLN A 28 13.45 -5.95 -14.66
CA GLN A 28 14.43 -5.26 -13.81
C GLN A 28 14.04 -5.31 -12.33
N ILE A 29 12.76 -5.09 -12.01
CA ILE A 29 12.24 -5.24 -10.63
C ILE A 29 12.46 -6.68 -10.15
N GLN A 30 12.19 -7.68 -10.99
CA GLN A 30 12.43 -9.08 -10.69
C GLN A 30 13.91 -9.36 -10.42
N GLN A 31 14.81 -8.89 -11.29
CA GLN A 31 16.26 -9.03 -11.10
C GLN A 31 16.74 -8.35 -9.80
N HIS A 32 16.16 -7.21 -9.44
CA HIS A 32 16.54 -6.46 -8.26
C HIS A 32 16.02 -7.07 -6.95
N SER A 33 14.78 -7.55 -6.92
CA SER A 33 14.06 -7.86 -5.68
C SER A 33 13.50 -9.28 -5.59
N ASN A 34 13.61 -10.10 -6.63
CA ASN A 34 13.08 -11.47 -6.71
C ASN A 34 11.64 -11.54 -6.14
N ILE A 35 10.71 -10.88 -6.84
CA ILE A 35 9.32 -10.68 -6.40
C ILE A 35 8.39 -11.81 -6.84
N ILE A 36 8.74 -12.53 -7.91
CA ILE A 36 7.97 -13.62 -8.51
C ILE A 36 8.79 -14.90 -8.45
N ASN A 37 8.18 -15.98 -7.96
CA ASN A 37 8.71 -17.34 -7.96
C ASN A 37 7.93 -18.24 -8.91
N ARG A 38 8.50 -19.41 -9.20
CA ARG A 38 7.82 -20.43 -10.00
C ARG A 38 6.57 -20.94 -9.29
N GLY A 39 5.45 -20.99 -10.00
CA GLY A 39 4.16 -21.45 -9.49
C GLY A 39 3.29 -20.38 -8.82
N ASP A 40 3.79 -19.15 -8.64
CA ASP A 40 3.05 -18.07 -8.01
C ASP A 40 1.73 -17.77 -8.74
N THR A 41 0.68 -17.47 -7.97
CA THR A 41 -0.56 -16.87 -8.48
C THR A 41 -0.41 -15.35 -8.48
N ILE A 42 -0.46 -14.74 -9.67
CA ILE A 42 -0.17 -13.32 -9.89
C ILE A 42 -1.41 -12.61 -10.40
N VAL A 43 -1.70 -11.44 -9.85
CA VAL A 43 -2.72 -10.50 -10.33
C VAL A 43 -2.04 -9.21 -10.76
N ASP A 44 -2.30 -8.75 -11.97
CA ASP A 44 -1.83 -7.47 -12.51
C ASP A 44 -3.03 -6.52 -12.68
N LEU A 45 -3.01 -5.41 -11.94
CA LEU A 45 -4.07 -4.40 -11.87
C LEU A 45 -3.70 -3.23 -12.81
N GLY A 46 -4.64 -2.83 -13.66
CA GLY A 46 -4.36 -1.87 -14.74
C GLY A 46 -3.39 -2.47 -15.76
N ALA A 47 -3.64 -3.72 -16.14
CA ALA A 47 -2.70 -4.55 -16.87
C ALA A 47 -2.59 -4.24 -18.38
N ALA A 48 -3.47 -3.42 -18.96
CA ALA A 48 -3.41 -3.12 -20.39
C ALA A 48 -2.10 -2.39 -20.76
N PRO A 49 -1.43 -2.75 -21.87
CA PRO A 49 -1.83 -3.69 -22.92
C PRO A 49 -1.42 -5.16 -22.68
N GLY A 50 -0.84 -5.48 -21.52
CA GLY A 50 -0.48 -6.84 -21.11
C GLY A 50 1.02 -7.16 -21.17
N GLY A 51 1.90 -6.16 -21.22
CA GLY A 51 3.36 -6.40 -21.20
C GLY A 51 3.84 -7.06 -19.90
N TRP A 52 3.32 -6.60 -18.75
CA TRP A 52 3.62 -7.20 -17.45
C TRP A 52 3.03 -8.60 -17.31
N LEU A 53 1.83 -8.85 -17.86
CA LEU A 53 1.24 -10.19 -17.94
C LEU A 53 2.12 -11.20 -18.68
N GLN A 54 2.73 -10.81 -19.82
CA GLN A 54 3.64 -11.69 -20.57
C GLN A 54 4.84 -12.09 -19.71
N VAL A 55 5.47 -11.11 -19.06
CA VAL A 55 6.64 -11.34 -18.21
C VAL A 55 6.27 -12.13 -16.95
N ALA A 56 5.13 -11.82 -16.30
CA ALA A 56 4.64 -12.56 -15.15
C ALA A 56 4.41 -14.04 -15.49
N LYS A 57 3.83 -14.33 -16.66
CA LYS A 57 3.63 -15.71 -17.11
C LYS A 57 4.94 -16.43 -17.38
N GLU A 58 5.88 -15.78 -18.05
CA GLU A 58 7.22 -16.32 -18.33
C GLU A 58 7.98 -16.66 -17.03
N LEU A 59 7.94 -15.77 -16.04
CA LEU A 59 8.66 -15.91 -14.77
C LEU A 59 8.02 -16.95 -13.85
N SER A 60 6.71 -16.88 -13.63
CA SER A 60 6.03 -17.78 -12.70
C SER A 60 5.78 -19.15 -13.33
N GLY A 61 5.32 -19.22 -14.57
CA GLY A 61 4.74 -20.45 -15.14
C GLY A 61 3.43 -20.90 -14.46
N GLY A 62 3.05 -20.27 -13.34
CA GLY A 62 1.81 -20.50 -12.61
C GLY A 62 0.62 -19.76 -13.21
N ARG A 63 -0.25 -19.28 -12.32
CA ARG A 63 -1.54 -18.67 -12.67
C ARG A 63 -1.39 -17.16 -12.75
N VAL A 64 -1.83 -16.55 -13.84
CA VAL A 64 -1.71 -15.11 -14.05
C VAL A 64 -3.05 -14.55 -14.48
N LEU A 65 -3.49 -13.49 -13.81
CA LEU A 65 -4.73 -12.77 -14.06
C LEU A 65 -4.44 -11.28 -14.32
N GLY A 66 -4.97 -10.75 -15.41
CA GLY A 66 -4.96 -9.32 -15.71
C GLY A 66 -6.34 -8.69 -15.55
N VAL A 67 -6.40 -7.55 -14.87
CA VAL A 67 -7.61 -6.75 -14.71
C VAL A 67 -7.34 -5.34 -15.24
N ASP A 68 -8.20 -4.85 -16.11
CA ASP A 68 -8.14 -3.49 -16.64
C ASP A 68 -9.52 -2.99 -17.03
N LEU A 69 -9.70 -1.67 -17.14
CA LEU A 69 -10.90 -1.08 -17.71
C LEU A 69 -10.94 -1.24 -19.24
N GLN A 70 -9.81 -1.48 -19.88
CA GLN A 70 -9.66 -1.71 -21.31
C GLN A 70 -9.62 -3.20 -21.64
N ASN A 71 -9.95 -3.53 -22.88
CA ASN A 71 -9.80 -4.89 -23.38
C ASN A 71 -8.30 -5.23 -23.55
N ILE A 72 -7.89 -6.39 -23.05
CA ILE A 72 -6.53 -6.91 -23.21
C ILE A 72 -6.60 -8.05 -24.22
N ALA A 73 -5.87 -7.93 -25.35
CA ALA A 73 -5.79 -9.00 -26.34
C ALA A 73 -5.29 -10.32 -25.69
N GLU A 74 -5.75 -11.46 -26.18
CA GLU A 74 -5.45 -12.77 -25.57
C GLU A 74 -3.94 -13.03 -25.46
N ILE A 75 -3.49 -13.50 -24.29
CA ILE A 75 -2.12 -13.94 -24.04
C ILE A 75 -2.18 -15.42 -23.63
N PRO A 76 -1.46 -16.33 -24.31
CA PRO A 76 -1.49 -17.75 -23.99
C PRO A 76 -1.18 -18.04 -22.51
N GLY A 77 -2.07 -18.79 -21.86
CA GLY A 77 -1.91 -19.21 -20.47
C GLY A 77 -2.11 -18.11 -19.43
N VAL A 78 -2.67 -16.96 -19.81
CA VAL A 78 -3.07 -15.84 -18.94
C VAL A 78 -4.58 -15.66 -19.01
N THR A 79 -5.23 -15.45 -17.87
CA THR A 79 -6.64 -15.05 -17.81
C THR A 79 -6.73 -13.54 -17.75
N THR A 80 -7.68 -12.93 -18.44
CA THR A 80 -7.95 -11.49 -18.34
C THR A 80 -9.44 -11.23 -18.24
N PHE A 81 -9.83 -10.15 -17.57
CA PHE A 81 -11.18 -9.63 -17.69
C PHE A 81 -11.21 -8.11 -17.52
N ARG A 82 -12.29 -7.52 -18.05
CA ARG A 82 -12.55 -6.09 -17.89
C ARG A 82 -13.19 -5.83 -16.54
N GLY A 83 -12.55 -5.01 -15.70
CA GLY A 83 -13.03 -4.73 -14.35
C GLY A 83 -12.48 -3.42 -13.79
N ASP A 84 -13.27 -2.80 -12.90
CA ASP A 84 -12.82 -1.68 -12.09
C ASP A 84 -12.24 -2.22 -10.78
N ILE A 85 -10.99 -1.88 -10.47
CA ILE A 85 -10.28 -2.37 -9.28
C ILE A 85 -10.88 -1.86 -7.96
N THR A 86 -11.75 -0.85 -8.01
CA THR A 86 -12.49 -0.34 -6.85
C THR A 86 -13.78 -1.10 -6.57
N ALA A 87 -14.27 -1.89 -7.53
CA ALA A 87 -15.54 -2.60 -7.40
C ALA A 87 -15.38 -3.93 -6.65
N ASP A 88 -16.29 -4.21 -5.72
CA ASP A 88 -16.28 -5.49 -4.98
C ASP A 88 -16.48 -6.70 -5.90
N SER A 89 -17.24 -6.57 -6.99
CA SER A 89 -17.39 -7.63 -8.01
C SER A 89 -16.07 -8.00 -8.69
N THR A 90 -15.14 -7.05 -8.85
CA THR A 90 -13.80 -7.34 -9.37
C THR A 90 -13.00 -8.15 -8.35
N ILE A 91 -13.08 -7.79 -7.07
CA ILE A 91 -12.41 -8.50 -5.98
C ILE A 91 -12.94 -9.92 -5.86
N GLU A 92 -14.26 -10.12 -5.88
CA GLU A 92 -14.90 -11.44 -5.85
C GLU A 92 -14.40 -12.34 -6.98
N ARG A 93 -14.32 -11.80 -8.20
CA ARG A 93 -13.83 -12.54 -9.37
C ARG A 93 -12.34 -12.87 -9.28
N ILE A 94 -11.53 -11.98 -8.70
CA ILE A 94 -10.12 -12.27 -8.42
C ILE A 94 -9.99 -13.39 -7.36
N LEU A 95 -10.82 -13.36 -6.32
CA LEU A 95 -10.83 -14.39 -5.27
C LEU A 95 -11.30 -15.75 -5.82
N GLU A 96 -12.32 -15.78 -6.67
CA GLU A 96 -12.76 -16.98 -7.38
C GLU A 96 -11.64 -17.55 -8.24
N PHE A 97 -10.93 -16.69 -8.99
CA PHE A 97 -9.76 -17.11 -9.74
C PHE A 97 -8.71 -17.70 -8.80
N SER A 98 -8.22 -16.96 -7.80
CA SER A 98 -7.13 -17.44 -6.94
C SER A 98 -7.48 -18.68 -6.11
N GLY A 99 -8.75 -18.87 -5.76
CA GLY A 99 -9.23 -19.95 -4.91
C GLY A 99 -8.59 -19.93 -3.52
N LYS A 100 -8.61 -21.09 -2.82
CA LYS A 100 -8.05 -21.21 -1.46
C LYS A 100 -6.54 -20.95 -1.37
N GLY A 101 -5.83 -20.96 -2.50
CA GLY A 101 -4.38 -20.68 -2.57
C GLY A 101 -4.03 -19.20 -2.38
N GLY A 102 -5.00 -18.30 -2.56
CA GLY A 102 -4.83 -16.84 -2.50
C GLY A 102 -3.87 -16.29 -3.56
N VAL A 103 -3.63 -14.97 -3.51
CA VAL A 103 -2.71 -14.28 -4.45
C VAL A 103 -1.33 -14.13 -3.82
N ASP A 104 -0.30 -14.58 -4.53
CA ASP A 104 1.11 -14.45 -4.12
C ASP A 104 1.66 -13.05 -4.40
N VAL A 105 1.34 -12.51 -5.58
CA VAL A 105 1.89 -11.24 -6.08
C VAL A 105 0.78 -10.41 -6.71
N VAL A 106 0.64 -9.17 -6.23
CA VAL A 106 -0.19 -8.15 -6.87
C VAL A 106 0.72 -7.09 -7.48
N LEU A 107 0.53 -6.83 -8.76
CA LEU A 107 1.27 -5.87 -9.56
C LEU A 107 0.34 -4.74 -10.00
N CYS A 108 0.87 -3.51 -10.14
CA CYS A 108 0.15 -2.39 -10.69
C CYS A 108 1.12 -1.41 -11.38
N ASP A 109 1.11 -1.38 -12.72
CA ASP A 109 1.80 -0.36 -13.53
C ASP A 109 0.80 0.64 -14.14
N ALA A 110 -0.36 0.84 -13.49
CA ALA A 110 -1.39 1.76 -13.94
C ALA A 110 -0.96 3.23 -13.82
N ALA A 111 -1.49 4.09 -14.67
CA ALA A 111 -1.35 5.55 -14.56
C ALA A 111 -2.67 6.20 -14.98
N PRO A 112 -3.05 7.34 -14.39
CA PRO A 112 -4.24 8.07 -14.79
C PRO A 112 -4.05 8.69 -16.19
N ASN A 113 -5.17 9.06 -16.81
CA ASN A 113 -5.13 9.94 -17.97
C ASN A 113 -4.61 11.32 -17.55
N LEU A 114 -3.51 11.76 -18.17
CA LEU A 114 -2.86 13.02 -17.86
C LEU A 114 -3.65 14.19 -18.42
N THR A 115 -3.91 15.20 -17.60
CA THR A 115 -4.53 16.47 -18.01
C THR A 115 -3.49 17.53 -18.34
N GLY A 116 -2.23 17.31 -17.97
CA GLY A 116 -1.15 18.29 -18.09
C GLY A 116 -1.05 19.24 -16.89
N ASN A 117 -1.96 19.13 -15.91
CA ASN A 117 -1.81 19.82 -14.63
C ASN A 117 -1.14 18.86 -13.66
N TRP A 118 0.12 19.14 -13.32
CA TRP A 118 0.93 18.25 -12.51
C TRP A 118 0.30 17.92 -11.15
N ALA A 119 -0.27 18.91 -10.46
CA ALA A 119 -0.87 18.69 -9.13
C ALA A 119 -2.10 17.78 -9.21
N LEU A 120 -2.97 18.00 -10.21
CA LEU A 120 -4.14 17.16 -10.44
C LEU A 120 -3.77 15.74 -10.88
N ASP A 121 -2.80 15.62 -11.80
CA ASP A 121 -2.33 14.33 -12.31
C ASP A 121 -1.64 13.51 -11.20
N HIS A 122 -0.89 14.19 -10.32
CA HIS A 122 -0.27 13.58 -9.16
C HIS A 122 -1.31 13.06 -8.16
N ALA A 123 -2.28 13.90 -7.78
CA ALA A 123 -3.36 13.50 -6.87
C ALA A 123 -4.16 12.28 -7.41
N ARG A 124 -4.54 12.31 -8.69
CA ARG A 124 -5.22 11.17 -9.35
C ARG A 124 -4.35 9.92 -9.39
N GLY A 125 -3.04 10.08 -9.60
CA GLY A 125 -2.09 8.98 -9.55
C GLY A 125 -2.08 8.33 -8.17
N ILE A 126 -2.04 9.12 -7.10
CA ILE A 126 -2.08 8.64 -5.72
C ILE A 126 -3.41 7.96 -5.40
N GLU A 127 -4.56 8.51 -5.81
CA GLU A 127 -5.87 7.87 -5.64
C GLU A 127 -5.93 6.49 -6.30
N LEU A 128 -5.42 6.38 -7.53
CA LEU A 128 -5.34 5.10 -8.24
C LEU A 128 -4.43 4.09 -7.50
N ASN A 129 -3.30 4.56 -6.97
CA ASN A 129 -2.39 3.72 -6.19
C ASN A 129 -3.02 3.26 -4.87
N ARG A 130 -3.78 4.13 -4.20
CA ARG A 130 -4.57 3.78 -3.01
C ARG A 130 -5.63 2.74 -3.34
N ALA A 131 -6.37 2.90 -4.42
CA ALA A 131 -7.34 1.91 -4.89
C ALA A 131 -6.69 0.54 -5.16
N ALA A 132 -5.53 0.52 -5.84
CA ALA A 132 -4.78 -0.72 -6.07
C ALA A 132 -4.30 -1.36 -4.77
N PHE A 133 -3.87 -0.56 -3.79
CA PHE A 133 -3.45 -1.03 -2.48
C PHE A 133 -4.62 -1.61 -1.67
N GLU A 134 -5.77 -0.96 -1.65
CA GLU A 134 -6.98 -1.49 -0.99
C GLU A 134 -7.42 -2.82 -1.60
N CYS A 135 -7.40 -2.93 -2.94
CA CYS A 135 -7.66 -4.18 -3.63
C CYS A 135 -6.63 -5.25 -3.22
N ALA A 136 -5.32 -4.90 -3.21
CA ALA A 136 -4.25 -5.81 -2.84
C ALA A 136 -4.43 -6.36 -1.40
N LYS A 137 -4.81 -5.53 -0.43
CA LYS A 137 -5.07 -5.97 0.95
C LYS A 137 -6.18 -7.01 1.06
N LYS A 138 -7.19 -6.94 0.19
CA LYS A 138 -8.32 -7.88 0.18
C LYS A 138 -7.99 -9.23 -0.50
N ILE A 139 -7.03 -9.27 -1.43
CA ILE A 139 -6.74 -10.45 -2.26
C ILE A 139 -5.41 -11.14 -1.95
N LEU A 140 -4.45 -10.41 -1.36
CA LEU A 140 -3.14 -10.96 -1.02
C LEU A 140 -3.25 -11.96 0.13
N LYS A 141 -2.58 -13.09 -0.03
CA LYS A 141 -2.39 -14.03 1.07
C LYS A 141 -1.29 -13.55 2.02
N PRO A 142 -1.22 -14.10 3.25
CA PRO A 142 -0.12 -13.83 4.16
C PRO A 142 1.22 -14.08 3.48
N LYS A 143 2.21 -13.21 3.75
CA LYS A 143 3.54 -13.24 3.12
C LYS A 143 3.58 -12.84 1.63
N GLY A 144 2.47 -12.44 1.04
CA GLY A 144 2.40 -11.98 -0.35
C GLY A 144 3.22 -10.72 -0.64
N THR A 145 3.32 -10.38 -1.92
CA THR A 145 4.08 -9.24 -2.44
C THR A 145 3.18 -8.27 -3.20
N PHE A 146 3.34 -6.98 -2.96
CA PHE A 146 2.69 -5.91 -3.70
C PHE A 146 3.74 -5.04 -4.38
N VAL A 147 3.54 -4.75 -5.66
CA VAL A 147 4.38 -3.83 -6.43
C VAL A 147 3.51 -2.83 -7.16
N VAL A 148 3.76 -1.54 -6.94
CA VAL A 148 2.97 -0.47 -7.54
C VAL A 148 3.86 0.65 -8.05
N LYS A 149 3.56 1.15 -9.25
CA LYS A 149 4.14 2.38 -9.78
C LYS A 149 3.58 3.59 -9.04
N VAL A 150 4.45 4.52 -8.68
CA VAL A 150 4.07 5.81 -8.11
C VAL A 150 4.88 6.91 -8.80
N PHE A 151 4.30 8.10 -8.93
CA PHE A 151 5.06 9.29 -9.33
C PHE A 151 5.52 10.02 -8.07
N GLN A 152 6.78 10.43 -8.02
CA GLN A 152 7.30 11.20 -6.91
C GLN A 152 6.62 12.58 -6.84
N GLY A 153 6.24 12.96 -5.64
CA GLY A 153 5.63 14.24 -5.30
C GLY A 153 5.41 14.35 -3.80
N ASP A 154 4.73 15.41 -3.38
CA ASP A 154 4.42 15.71 -1.97
C ASP A 154 3.67 14.58 -1.24
N MET A 155 2.69 13.97 -1.91
CA MET A 155 1.87 12.87 -1.36
C MET A 155 2.57 11.49 -1.36
N PHE A 156 3.77 11.36 -1.95
CA PHE A 156 4.46 10.07 -2.07
C PHE A 156 4.78 9.45 -0.70
N LYS A 157 5.29 10.26 0.23
CA LYS A 157 5.75 9.78 1.54
C LYS A 157 4.61 9.20 2.36
N GLU A 158 3.46 9.88 2.37
CA GLU A 158 2.26 9.43 3.07
C GLU A 158 1.82 8.07 2.54
N PHE A 159 1.67 7.94 1.22
CA PHE A 159 1.29 6.65 0.61
C PHE A 159 2.33 5.55 0.86
N PHE A 160 3.63 5.88 0.84
CA PHE A 160 4.69 4.93 1.17
C PHE A 160 4.57 4.43 2.62
N ASP A 161 4.30 5.32 3.58
CA ASP A 161 4.15 4.97 4.98
C ASP A 161 2.87 4.12 5.22
N ASP A 162 1.79 4.38 4.49
CA ASP A 162 0.58 3.55 4.52
C ASP A 162 0.87 2.12 4.05
N VAL A 163 1.59 1.96 2.94
CA VAL A 163 2.01 0.64 2.44
C VAL A 163 2.98 -0.04 3.43
N LYS A 164 3.90 0.73 4.02
CA LYS A 164 4.87 0.21 4.99
C LYS A 164 4.20 -0.39 6.23
N GLY A 165 3.06 0.15 6.66
CA GLY A 165 2.31 -0.35 7.81
C GLY A 165 1.79 -1.79 7.66
N GLU A 166 1.68 -2.28 6.42
CA GLU A 166 1.03 -3.55 6.11
C GLU A 166 2.01 -4.64 5.63
N PHE A 167 3.32 -4.37 5.57
CA PHE A 167 4.32 -5.29 5.03
C PHE A 167 5.59 -5.34 5.90
N VAL A 168 6.24 -6.50 5.99
CA VAL A 168 7.50 -6.63 6.76
C VAL A 168 8.66 -5.90 6.09
N HIS A 169 8.69 -5.88 4.75
CA HIS A 169 9.76 -5.26 3.98
C HIS A 169 9.18 -4.34 2.93
N ILE A 170 9.71 -3.12 2.84
CA ILE A 170 9.34 -2.16 1.81
C ILE A 170 10.59 -1.50 1.25
N ARG A 171 10.62 -1.29 -0.07
CA ARG A 171 11.68 -0.55 -0.76
C ARG A 171 11.08 0.25 -1.91
N ALA A 172 11.71 1.38 -2.20
CA ALA A 172 11.43 2.15 -3.41
C ALA A 172 12.53 1.88 -4.44
N TYR A 173 12.17 1.69 -5.71
CA TYR A 173 13.10 1.33 -6.77
C TYR A 173 12.73 2.01 -8.09
N THR A 174 13.72 2.58 -8.78
CA THR A 174 13.54 3.16 -10.12
C THR A 174 14.24 2.28 -11.15
N PRO A 175 13.50 1.54 -12.00
CA PRO A 175 14.08 0.73 -13.07
C PRO A 175 14.82 1.58 -14.10
N GLN A 176 15.91 1.07 -14.66
CA GLN A 176 16.63 1.74 -15.75
C GLN A 176 15.78 1.93 -17.01
N ALA A 177 14.75 1.11 -17.21
CA ALA A 177 13.80 1.25 -18.31
C ALA A 177 12.79 2.40 -18.12
N SER A 178 12.84 3.10 -16.99
CA SER A 178 12.11 4.36 -16.75
C SER A 178 12.73 5.49 -17.58
N ARG A 179 11.94 6.47 -18.01
CA ARG A 179 12.51 7.63 -18.73
C ARG A 179 13.31 8.49 -17.75
N SER A 180 14.44 9.04 -18.18
CA SER A 180 15.24 9.96 -17.37
C SER A 180 14.50 11.21 -16.88
N THR A 181 13.43 11.62 -17.59
CA THR A 181 12.57 12.76 -17.21
C THR A 181 11.33 12.36 -16.42
N SER A 182 11.10 11.06 -16.20
CA SER A 182 9.92 10.59 -15.48
C SER A 182 10.22 10.53 -14.00
N ALA A 183 9.39 11.17 -13.17
CA ALA A 183 9.39 11.02 -11.71
C ALA A 183 8.89 9.63 -11.26
N GLU A 184 9.03 8.59 -12.10
CA GLU A 184 8.46 7.26 -11.86
C GLU A 184 9.33 6.47 -10.89
N ILE A 185 8.71 5.91 -9.86
CA ILE A 185 9.32 5.04 -8.87
C ILE A 185 8.37 3.89 -8.57
N TYR A 186 8.90 2.72 -8.22
CA TYR A 186 8.09 1.57 -7.82
C TYR A 186 8.25 1.31 -6.34
N ILE A 187 7.13 1.17 -5.63
CA ILE A 187 7.10 0.64 -4.27
C ILE A 187 7.06 -0.88 -4.39
N ILE A 188 8.01 -1.55 -3.76
CA ILE A 188 8.10 -3.00 -3.66
C ILE A 188 7.90 -3.37 -2.20
N ALA A 189 6.73 -3.91 -1.88
CA ALA A 189 6.34 -4.31 -0.54
C ALA A 189 6.22 -5.83 -0.46
N LYS A 190 7.00 -6.47 0.42
CA LYS A 190 7.09 -7.92 0.54
C LYS A 190 6.68 -8.36 1.93
N LYS A 191 6.12 -9.57 1.98
CA LYS A 191 5.63 -10.23 3.20
C LYS A 191 4.45 -9.47 3.81
N PHE A 192 3.33 -9.46 3.10
CA PHE A 192 2.07 -8.90 3.58
C PHE A 192 1.70 -9.43 4.97
N LEU A 193 1.34 -8.50 5.86
CA LEU A 193 0.89 -8.74 7.21
C LEU A 193 -0.63 -8.86 7.20
N THR A 194 -1.15 -10.05 7.48
CA THR A 194 -2.62 -10.25 7.66
C THR A 194 -3.02 -10.18 9.13
N ALA A 195 -2.09 -9.80 9.99
CA ALA A 195 -2.31 -9.79 11.42
C ALA A 195 -3.34 -8.70 11.80
N PRO A 196 -4.36 -9.02 12.62
CA PRO A 196 -5.35 -8.07 13.12
C PRO A 196 -4.80 -7.18 14.25
N ILE A 197 -3.48 -7.19 14.43
CA ILE A 197 -2.77 -6.54 15.52
C ILE A 197 -1.67 -5.63 14.98
N ARG A 198 -1.29 -4.65 15.80
CA ARG A 198 -0.15 -3.77 15.53
C ARG A 198 0.78 -3.73 16.74
N LYS A 199 2.07 -3.58 16.45
CA LYS A 199 3.09 -3.39 17.48
C LYS A 199 2.74 -2.22 18.38
N GLY A 200 2.85 -2.42 19.69
CA GLY A 200 2.56 -1.44 20.73
C GLY A 200 1.12 -1.39 21.22
N GLN A 201 0.18 -2.04 20.53
CA GLN A 201 -1.20 -2.20 21.00
C GLN A 201 -1.26 -3.18 22.18
N ILE A 202 -2.27 -2.98 23.03
CA ILE A 202 -2.52 -3.82 24.20
C ILE A 202 -3.82 -4.59 23.99
N TYR A 203 -3.79 -5.88 24.30
CA TYR A 203 -4.95 -6.77 24.21
C TYR A 203 -5.11 -7.54 25.50
N ALA A 204 -6.34 -7.67 25.98
CA ALA A 204 -6.68 -8.63 27.01
C ALA A 204 -6.91 -9.98 26.34
N VAL A 205 -6.13 -10.99 26.74
CA VAL A 205 -6.20 -12.34 26.15
C VAL A 205 -6.17 -13.40 27.23
N GLU A 206 -6.72 -14.55 26.91
CA GLU A 206 -6.56 -15.79 27.67
C GLU A 206 -5.52 -16.67 26.98
N ILE A 207 -4.60 -17.22 27.77
CA ILE A 207 -3.61 -18.20 27.31
C ILE A 207 -4.29 -19.57 27.25
N LYS A 208 -4.48 -20.09 26.03
CA LYS A 208 -5.24 -21.32 25.81
C LYS A 208 -4.37 -22.57 25.79
N GLU A 209 -3.11 -22.42 25.42
CA GLU A 209 -2.17 -23.53 25.31
C GLU A 209 -0.72 -23.05 25.47
N LEU A 210 0.22 -23.98 25.54
CA LEU A 210 1.66 -23.71 25.53
C LEU A 210 2.26 -24.19 24.21
N GLY A 211 3.12 -23.38 23.62
CA GLY A 211 3.96 -23.79 22.50
C GLY A 211 5.06 -24.76 22.93
N THR A 212 5.71 -25.39 21.95
CA THR A 212 6.81 -26.36 22.18
C THR A 212 7.99 -25.78 22.95
N SER A 213 8.17 -24.45 22.93
CA SER A 213 9.23 -23.74 23.64
C SER A 213 8.86 -23.34 25.08
N GLY A 214 7.63 -23.65 25.52
CA GLY A 214 7.08 -23.26 26.83
C GLY A 214 6.43 -21.87 26.86
N ASP A 215 6.42 -21.12 25.76
CA ASP A 215 5.70 -19.84 25.66
C ASP A 215 4.19 -20.10 25.62
N GLY A 216 3.40 -19.28 26.31
CA GLY A 216 1.95 -19.31 26.21
C GLY A 216 1.44 -18.84 24.85
N ILE A 217 0.33 -19.41 24.42
CA ILE A 217 -0.32 -19.11 23.14
C ILE A 217 -1.69 -18.49 23.40
N ALA A 218 -1.86 -17.29 22.85
CA ALA A 218 -3.14 -16.60 22.77
C ALA A 218 -3.60 -16.46 21.32
N HIS A 219 -4.89 -16.24 21.13
CA HIS A 219 -5.48 -15.99 19.80
C HIS A 219 -6.22 -14.65 19.79
N ILE A 220 -5.95 -13.82 18.80
CA ILE A 220 -6.69 -12.59 18.51
C ILE A 220 -7.22 -12.69 17.08
N ASP A 221 -8.53 -12.81 16.90
CA ASP A 221 -9.18 -13.05 15.60
C ASP A 221 -8.46 -14.18 14.81
N ASP A 222 -8.28 -15.35 15.46
CA ASP A 222 -7.52 -16.53 15.00
C ASP A 222 -6.01 -16.36 14.77
N PHE A 223 -5.48 -15.16 14.99
CA PHE A 223 -4.04 -14.89 14.85
C PHE A 223 -3.28 -15.28 16.11
N VAL A 224 -2.27 -16.15 15.93
CA VAL A 224 -1.46 -16.74 17.01
C VAL A 224 -0.52 -15.71 17.62
N ILE A 225 -0.54 -15.57 18.95
CA ILE A 225 0.38 -14.73 19.72
C ILE A 225 1.14 -15.58 20.71
N PHE A 226 2.46 -15.52 20.66
CA PHE A 226 3.33 -16.09 21.67
C PHE A 226 3.59 -15.09 22.79
N VAL A 227 3.34 -15.51 24.03
CA VAL A 227 3.45 -14.72 25.24
C VAL A 227 4.37 -15.44 26.21
N LYS A 228 5.53 -14.85 26.48
CA LYS A 228 6.52 -15.47 27.39
C LYS A 228 6.01 -15.46 28.83
N GLU A 229 6.50 -16.42 29.62
CA GLU A 229 6.30 -16.46 31.08
C GLU A 229 4.83 -16.50 31.49
N THR A 230 4.02 -17.28 30.76
CA THR A 230 2.60 -17.48 31.06
C THR A 230 2.22 -18.95 31.08
N GLU A 231 1.15 -19.26 31.80
CA GLU A 231 0.60 -20.61 31.95
C GLU A 231 -0.80 -20.71 31.32
N VAL A 232 -1.23 -21.92 30.99
CA VAL A 232 -2.59 -22.14 30.47
C VAL A 232 -3.63 -21.69 31.49
N GLY A 233 -4.60 -20.90 31.02
CA GLY A 233 -5.64 -20.29 31.86
C GLY A 233 -5.27 -18.91 32.40
N ASP A 234 -4.03 -18.42 32.19
CA ASP A 234 -3.70 -17.03 32.50
C ASP A 234 -4.56 -16.09 31.65
N ILE A 235 -5.21 -15.12 32.29
CA ILE A 235 -5.84 -13.99 31.61
C ILE A 235 -4.92 -12.79 31.82
N VAL A 236 -4.43 -12.20 30.75
CA VAL A 236 -3.37 -11.19 30.78
C VAL A 236 -3.65 -10.06 29.81
N ASN A 237 -3.28 -8.83 30.21
CA ASN A 237 -3.07 -7.76 29.25
C ASN A 237 -1.67 -7.92 28.66
N ILE A 238 -1.60 -8.05 27.34
CA ILE A 238 -0.36 -8.23 26.60
C ILE A 238 -0.10 -7.03 25.71
N LYS A 239 1.16 -6.59 25.62
CA LYS A 239 1.58 -5.56 24.69
C LYS A 239 2.30 -6.19 23.51
N ILE A 240 1.79 -5.97 22.30
CA ILE A 240 2.37 -6.54 21.08
C ILE A 240 3.77 -5.97 20.87
N LYS A 241 4.77 -6.86 20.88
CA LYS A 241 6.19 -6.52 20.74
C LYS A 241 6.65 -6.56 19.29
N ASP A 242 6.21 -7.58 18.57
CA ASP A 242 6.58 -7.82 17.18
C ASP A 242 5.48 -8.59 16.45
N VAL A 243 5.31 -8.31 15.17
CA VAL A 243 4.28 -8.92 14.32
C VAL A 243 4.96 -9.54 13.13
N LYS A 244 4.84 -10.86 13.00
CA LYS A 244 5.26 -11.61 11.83
C LYS A 244 4.02 -11.88 10.95
N PRO A 245 4.21 -12.31 9.68
CA PRO A 245 3.07 -12.53 8.79
C PRO A 245 2.01 -13.52 9.30
N ASN A 246 2.40 -14.50 10.12
CA ASN A 246 1.50 -15.58 10.57
C ASN A 246 1.34 -15.67 12.10
N PHE A 247 2.12 -14.89 12.86
CA PHE A 247 2.07 -14.92 14.33
C PHE A 247 2.67 -13.64 14.91
N GLY A 248 2.37 -13.36 16.17
CA GLY A 248 2.89 -12.22 16.92
C GLY A 248 3.67 -12.67 18.16
N PHE A 249 4.43 -11.74 18.72
CA PHE A 249 5.01 -11.86 20.05
C PHE A 249 4.50 -10.72 20.91
N ALA A 250 4.23 -11.01 22.17
CA ALA A 250 3.83 -10.00 23.13
C ALA A 250 4.50 -10.23 24.49
N ASP A 251 4.67 -9.13 25.21
CA ASP A 251 5.12 -9.15 26.60
C ASP A 251 3.90 -8.91 27.51
N VAL A 252 3.85 -9.58 28.67
CA VAL A 252 2.78 -9.37 29.66
C VAL A 252 2.94 -7.98 30.28
N VAL A 253 1.84 -7.22 30.32
CA VAL A 253 1.74 -5.94 31.01
C VAL A 253 1.21 -6.14 32.42
N GLU A 254 0.11 -6.88 32.55
CA GLU A 254 -0.53 -7.20 33.84
C GLU A 254 -1.34 -8.50 33.74
N LYS A 255 -1.47 -9.21 34.87
CA LYS A 255 -2.41 -10.33 35.02
C LYS A 255 -3.79 -9.80 35.39
N LEU A 256 -4.83 -10.37 34.79
CA LEU A 256 -6.23 -10.03 35.00
C LEU A 256 -6.95 -11.18 35.71
N GLY A 257 -8.04 -10.87 36.41
CA GLY A 257 -8.92 -11.89 37.01
C GLY A 257 -9.98 -12.43 36.06
N ALA A 258 -10.33 -11.67 35.01
CA ALA A 258 -11.32 -12.02 33.99
C ALA A 258 -11.11 -11.20 32.72
N LEU A 259 -11.61 -11.68 31.58
CA LEU A 259 -11.59 -10.92 30.33
C LEU A 259 -12.58 -9.73 30.40
N PRO A 260 -12.16 -8.52 29.97
CA PRO A 260 -13.05 -7.37 29.89
C PRO A 260 -14.02 -7.50 28.71
N GLU A 261 -15.17 -6.82 28.79
CA GLU A 261 -16.19 -6.81 27.71
C GLU A 261 -15.65 -6.32 26.36
N ASN A 262 -14.62 -5.46 26.38
CA ASN A 262 -13.91 -5.03 25.18
C ASN A 262 -12.41 -5.40 25.27
N PRO A 263 -11.97 -6.50 24.63
CA PRO A 263 -10.62 -7.01 24.78
C PRO A 263 -9.53 -6.19 24.05
N LYS A 264 -9.91 -5.19 23.25
CA LYS A 264 -8.94 -4.29 22.57
C LYS A 264 -8.71 -3.04 23.43
N TYR A 265 -7.53 -2.91 24.02
CA TYR A 265 -7.12 -1.73 24.77
C TYR A 265 -6.25 -0.81 23.90
N ASN A 266 -6.83 0.28 23.40
CA ASN A 266 -6.04 1.35 22.78
C ASN A 266 -5.39 2.20 23.88
N ASN A 267 -4.10 2.52 23.76
CA ASN A 267 -3.35 3.32 24.74
C ASN A 267 -4.09 4.63 25.11
N PRO A 268 -3.97 5.13 26.36
CA PRO A 268 -4.66 6.33 26.86
C PRO A 268 -4.31 7.65 26.15
N THR A 269 -3.38 7.67 25.19
CA THR A 269 -2.91 8.91 24.55
C THR A 269 -3.92 9.51 23.56
N GLN A 270 -5.04 8.83 23.27
CA GLN A 270 -6.14 9.35 22.43
C GLN A 270 -7.37 9.86 23.22
N GLN A 271 -7.34 9.88 24.55
CA GLN A 271 -8.47 10.36 25.38
C GLN A 271 -8.30 11.76 25.98
N ARG A 272 -7.28 12.54 25.58
CA ARG A 272 -7.20 13.98 25.87
C ARG A 272 -7.65 14.83 24.67
N SER A 273 -8.88 14.63 24.21
CA SER A 273 -9.59 15.64 23.41
C SER A 273 -11.09 15.35 23.37
N GLN A 274 -11.70 15.12 24.54
CA GLN A 274 -13.15 15.25 24.71
C GLN A 274 -13.42 15.87 26.08
N THR A 275 -13.21 17.17 26.19
CA THR A 275 -13.96 17.98 27.15
C THR A 275 -15.32 18.29 26.51
N PRO A 276 -16.46 18.08 27.18
CA PRO A 276 -17.76 18.41 26.61
C PRO A 276 -17.89 19.93 26.45
N LEU A 277 -18.17 20.40 25.24
CA LEU A 277 -18.77 21.72 25.04
C LEU A 277 -20.25 21.61 25.42
N SER A 278 -20.57 22.03 26.64
CA SER A 278 -21.93 22.42 27.00
C SER A 278 -21.88 23.67 27.87
N ALA A 279 -22.45 24.73 27.32
CA ALA A 279 -23.07 25.90 27.95
C ALA A 279 -22.23 26.68 28.98
N ASP A 280 -21.84 27.91 28.60
CA ASP A 280 -22.38 29.14 29.21
C ASP A 280 -21.68 30.35 28.57
N PHE A 281 -22.36 31.01 27.63
CA PHE A 281 -21.99 32.35 27.16
C PHE A 281 -22.93 33.33 27.85
N GLU A 282 -22.53 33.79 29.03
CA GLU A 282 -22.95 35.10 29.54
C GLU A 282 -21.98 36.17 29.03
N LYS A 283 -22.56 37.36 28.82
CA LYS A 283 -21.97 38.56 28.24
C LYS A 283 -20.82 39.09 29.11
N ASP A 284 -19.86 39.81 28.52
CA ASP A 284 -19.66 41.23 28.86
C ASP A 284 -18.58 41.91 28.00
N GLU A 285 -19.02 43.04 27.45
CA GLU A 285 -18.39 44.35 27.23
C GLU A 285 -17.10 44.54 26.39
N GLU A 286 -17.28 45.45 25.43
CA GLU A 286 -16.27 46.14 24.63
C GLU A 286 -15.39 47.05 25.48
N GLU A 287 -14.06 47.02 25.26
CA GLU A 287 -13.24 48.21 25.45
C GLU A 287 -12.08 48.23 24.44
N GLN A 288 -12.08 49.25 23.58
CA GLN A 288 -10.98 49.57 22.67
C GLN A 288 -9.77 50.10 23.44
N PRO A 289 -8.57 49.98 22.85
CA PRO A 289 -7.70 51.16 22.83
C PRO A 289 -7.14 51.50 21.43
N LYS A 290 -7.12 52.81 21.21
CA LYS A 290 -6.53 53.56 20.09
C LYS A 290 -5.00 53.46 20.08
N GLY A 291 -4.36 53.52 18.91
CA GLY A 291 -2.94 53.93 18.86
C GLY A 291 -2.12 53.66 17.58
N ASN A 292 -2.29 54.50 16.57
CA ASN A 292 -1.32 55.03 15.59
C ASN A 292 -0.24 54.19 14.84
N VAL A 293 -0.41 54.20 13.51
CA VAL A 293 0.52 54.66 12.42
C VAL A 293 1.89 53.97 12.23
N ARG A 294 2.08 53.33 11.07
CA ARG A 294 2.88 53.82 9.92
C ARG A 294 2.66 52.94 8.67
N ARG A 295 2.46 53.63 7.53
CA ARG A 295 2.33 53.05 6.18
C ARG A 295 3.74 52.91 5.59
N ASP A 296 4.08 51.74 5.08
CA ASP A 296 5.17 51.58 4.11
C ASP A 296 4.65 50.89 2.84
N ASN A 297 5.14 51.42 1.73
CA ASN A 297 4.70 51.21 0.36
C ASN A 297 5.03 49.81 -0.17
N TYR A 298 4.06 49.16 -0.83
CA TYR A 298 4.34 48.09 -1.79
C TYR A 298 3.63 48.38 -3.12
N ARG A 299 4.41 48.38 -4.20
CA ARG A 299 4.00 48.68 -5.58
C ARG A 299 3.99 47.36 -6.37
N PRO A 300 2.90 47.01 -7.07
CA PRO A 300 2.87 45.79 -7.88
C PRO A 300 3.65 45.95 -9.20
N PRO A 301 4.20 44.87 -9.79
CA PRO A 301 4.93 44.91 -11.05
C PRO A 301 3.99 45.18 -12.24
N LYS A 302 4.52 45.90 -13.23
CA LYS A 302 3.84 46.20 -14.51
C LYS A 302 3.94 45.02 -15.47
N GLU A 303 2.84 44.81 -16.19
CA GLU A 303 2.73 43.97 -17.39
C GLU A 303 3.69 44.46 -18.48
N GLU A 304 4.49 43.55 -19.04
CA GLU A 304 5.26 43.78 -20.27
C GLU A 304 4.40 43.39 -21.47
N ARG A 305 4.32 44.34 -22.41
CA ARG A 305 3.60 44.25 -23.68
C ARG A 305 4.43 43.48 -24.70
N GLU A 306 3.69 42.76 -25.53
CA GLU A 306 4.04 42.37 -26.90
C GLU A 306 4.50 43.59 -27.71
N GLU A 307 5.56 43.44 -28.49
CA GLU A 307 5.73 44.12 -29.78
C GLU A 307 6.69 43.31 -30.68
N GLU A 308 6.32 43.29 -31.95
CA GLU A 308 6.83 42.51 -33.08
C GLU A 308 8.17 43.04 -33.63
N GLU A 309 9.06 42.14 -34.06
CA GLU A 309 9.68 42.05 -35.41
C GLU A 309 10.68 40.87 -35.48
#